data_AF-A0A371D2P7-F1
#
_entry.id   AF-A0A371D2P7-F1
#
_cell.length_a   1.000
_cell.length_b   1.000
_cell.length_c   1.000
_cell.angle_alpha   90.00
_cell.angle_beta   90.00
_cell.angle_gamma   90.00
#
_symmetry.space_group_name_H-M   'P 1'
#
loop_
_entity.id
_entity.type
_entity.pdbx_description
1 polymer ?
#
loop_
_entity_poly.entity_id
_entity_poly.type
_entity_poly.pdbx_seq_one_letter_code
_entity_poly.pdbx_strand_id
1 'polypeptide(L)' 'GKWFPRCDDDGTRDFYCASMLMLLKPWRRLSDLKVPHRTWRESFEDFLATADSDTHFILDGIQYFHECK' A
#
# COMPACT_ATOMS: atom_id res chain seq x y z
N GLY A 1 -18.72 7.47 4.70
CA GLY A 1 -17.66 7.03 3.77
C GLY A 1 -16.71 6.14 4.54
N LYS A 2 -16.54 4.89 4.11
CA LYS A 2 -15.76 3.88 4.83
C LYS A 2 -14.28 4.20 4.58
N TRP A 3 -13.60 4.68 5.61
CA TRP A 3 -12.19 5.05 5.60
C TRP A 3 -11.30 3.91 5.10
N PHE A 4 -10.10 4.24 4.61
CA PHE A 4 -9.09 3.26 4.18
C PHE A 4 -8.94 2.14 5.23
N PRO A 5 -8.83 0.87 4.80
CA PRO A 5 -8.69 -0.23 5.75
C PRO A 5 -7.39 -0.09 6.54
N ARG A 6 -7.45 -0.40 7.84
CA ARG A 6 -6.27 -0.45 8.70
C ARG A 6 -5.32 -1.55 8.22
N CYS A 7 -4.02 -1.29 8.32
CA CYS A 7 -2.96 -2.25 7.99
C CYS A 7 -3.05 -3.55 8.82
N ASP A 8 -3.69 -3.50 9.99
CA ASP A 8 -3.66 -4.55 11.02
C ASP A 8 -4.61 -5.74 10.80
N ASP A 9 -5.60 -5.63 9.92
CA ASP A 9 -6.56 -6.73 9.68
C ASP A 9 -6.11 -7.57 8.48
N ASP A 10 -5.69 -8.82 8.73
CA ASP A 10 -5.13 -9.72 7.69
C ASP A 10 -6.09 -9.93 6.50
N GLY A 11 -7.41 -9.78 6.72
CA GLY A 11 -8.42 -9.86 5.66
C GLY A 11 -8.49 -8.61 4.78
N THR A 12 -8.01 -7.45 5.26
CA THR A 12 -8.01 -6.18 4.52
C THR A 12 -6.62 -5.67 4.14
N ARG A 13 -5.56 -6.28 4.68
CA ARG A 13 -4.16 -5.92 4.40
C ARG A 13 -3.82 -6.07 2.92
N ASP A 14 -4.33 -7.09 2.25
CA ASP A 14 -4.12 -7.28 0.80
C ASP A 14 -4.76 -6.14 -0.02
N PHE A 15 -5.97 -5.71 0.39
CA PHE A 15 -6.67 -4.58 -0.21
C PHE A 15 -5.98 -3.24 0.10
N TYR A 16 -5.44 -3.07 1.31
CA TYR A 16 -4.63 -1.90 1.68
C TYR A 16 -3.38 -1.81 0.81
N CYS A 17 -2.60 -2.89 0.70
CA CYS A 17 -1.40 -2.96 -0.13
C CYS A 17 -1.72 -2.65 -1.60
N ALA A 18 -2.77 -3.27 -2.15
CA ALA A 18 -3.24 -2.96 -3.50
C ALA A 18 -3.61 -1.48 -3.64
N SER A 19 -4.37 -0.92 -2.69
CA SER A 19 -4.81 0.48 -2.70
C SER A 19 -3.65 1.47 -2.67
N MET A 20 -2.66 1.23 -1.81
CA MET A 20 -1.48 2.07 -1.67
C MET A 20 -0.59 2.00 -2.91
N LEU A 21 -0.43 0.82 -3.51
CA LEU A 21 0.24 0.70 -4.81
C LEU A 21 -0.47 1.53 -5.88
N MET A 22 -1.82 1.64 -5.85
CA MET A 22 -2.59 2.49 -6.79
C MET A 22 -2.28 3.94 -6.71
N LEU A 23 -2.11 4.39 -5.49
CA LEU A 23 -1.95 5.80 -5.24
C LEU A 23 -0.53 6.25 -5.53
N LEU A 24 0.46 5.40 -5.19
CA LEU A 24 1.86 5.78 -5.11
C LEU A 24 2.70 5.33 -6.32
N LYS A 25 2.29 4.26 -7.01
CA LYS A 25 3.03 3.74 -8.16
C LYS A 25 2.39 4.21 -9.47
N PRO A 26 3.12 4.88 -10.37
CA PRO A 26 2.62 5.17 -11.70
C PRO A 26 2.49 3.86 -12.47
N TRP A 27 1.26 3.50 -12.83
CA TRP A 27 0.97 2.25 -13.53
C TRP A 27 0.24 2.48 -14.85
N ARG A 28 0.45 1.59 -15.82
CA ARG A 28 -0.37 1.53 -17.04
C ARG A 28 -1.11 0.20 -17.15
N ARG A 29 -0.61 -0.86 -16.52
CA ARG A 29 -1.22 -2.19 -16.53
C ARG A 29 -1.16 -2.81 -15.13
N LEU A 30 -2.09 -3.72 -14.85
CA LEU A 30 -2.12 -4.51 -13.61
C LEU A 30 -0.80 -5.27 -13.36
N SER A 31 -0.10 -5.66 -14.43
CA SER A 31 1.22 -6.30 -14.35
C SER A 31 2.33 -5.37 -13.88
N ASP A 32 2.18 -4.04 -13.97
CA ASP A 32 3.14 -3.09 -13.40
C ASP A 32 3.02 -3.02 -11.87
N LEU A 33 1.84 -3.34 -11.32
CA LEU A 33 1.60 -3.31 -9.88
C LEU A 33 2.18 -4.51 -9.16
N LYS A 34 1.84 -5.69 -9.69
CA LYS A 34 2.02 -6.97 -9.04
C LYS A 34 2.38 -8.00 -10.09
N VAL A 35 3.49 -8.67 -9.87
CA VAL A 35 3.85 -9.86 -10.65
C VAL A 35 2.79 -10.94 -10.33
N PRO A 36 2.21 -11.63 -11.32
CA PRO A 36 1.11 -12.57 -11.11
C PRO A 36 1.41 -13.66 -10.07
N HIS A 37 2.68 -13.96 -9.83
CA HIS A 37 3.16 -15.00 -8.90
C HIS A 37 3.46 -14.49 -7.48
N ARG A 38 3.45 -13.17 -7.24
CA ARG A 38 3.70 -12.56 -5.92
C ARG A 38 2.39 -12.11 -5.29
N THR A 39 2.34 -12.08 -3.96
CA THR A 39 1.23 -11.49 -3.21
C THR A 39 1.28 -9.95 -3.27
N TRP A 40 0.16 -9.28 -2.97
CA TRP A 40 0.15 -7.82 -2.89
C TRP A 40 1.02 -7.30 -1.75
N ARG A 41 1.11 -8.07 -0.65
CA ARG A 41 2.02 -7.80 0.46
C ARG A 41 3.48 -7.78 0.00
N GLU A 42 3.95 -8.84 -0.66
CA GLU A 42 5.33 -8.90 -1.15
C GLU A 42 5.64 -7.80 -2.18
N SER A 43 4.68 -7.49 -3.06
CA SER A 43 4.86 -6.43 -4.06
C SER A 43 4.91 -5.04 -3.42
N PHE A 44 4.15 -4.85 -2.34
CA PHE A 44 4.15 -3.61 -1.57
C PHE A 44 5.42 -3.46 -0.73
N GLU A 45 5.91 -4.53 -0.10
CA GLU A 45 7.19 -4.50 0.64
C GLU A 45 8.38 -4.21 -0.30
N ASP A 46 8.39 -4.79 -1.49
CA ASP A 46 9.39 -4.52 -2.54
C ASP A 46 9.31 -3.04 -3.01
N PHE A 47 8.09 -2.51 -3.15
CA PHE A 47 7.88 -1.09 -3.43
C PHE A 47 8.40 -0.22 -2.29
N LEU A 48 8.08 -0.52 -1.03
CA LEU A 48 8.58 0.23 0.15
C LEU A 48 10.10 0.23 0.24
N ALA A 49 10.74 -0.90 -0.07
CA ALA A 49 12.20 -1.03 -0.08
C ALA A 49 12.87 -0.16 -1.15
N THR A 50 12.15 0.19 -2.21
CA THR A 50 12.64 1.03 -3.32
C THR A 50 12.08 2.45 -3.31
N ALA A 51 11.10 2.72 -2.45
CA ALA A 51 10.40 3.99 -2.38
C ALA A 51 11.22 5.08 -1.69
N ASP A 52 11.05 6.31 -2.16
CA ASP A 52 11.69 7.49 -1.58
C ASP A 52 11.05 7.89 -0.25
N SER A 53 11.78 8.69 0.53
CA SER A 53 11.37 9.22 1.84
C SER A 53 10.01 9.93 1.79
N ASP A 54 9.68 10.61 0.69
CA ASP A 54 8.36 11.23 0.48
C ASP A 54 7.21 10.21 0.49
N THR A 55 7.45 9.04 -0.10
CA THR A 55 6.44 7.97 -0.14
C THR A 55 6.22 7.39 1.26
N HIS A 56 7.31 7.20 2.01
CA HIS A 56 7.24 6.78 3.41
C HIS A 56 6.51 7.81 4.28
N PHE A 57 6.72 9.11 4.06
CA PHE A 57 6.03 10.17 4.78
C PHE A 57 4.51 10.17 4.53
N ILE A 58 4.07 9.95 3.29
CA ILE A 58 2.64 9.84 2.96
C ILE A 58 2.03 8.63 3.68
N LEU A 59 2.71 7.49 3.68
CA LEU A 59 2.24 6.27 4.33
C LEU A 59 2.16 6.42 5.85
N ASP A 60 3.18 7.02 6.45
CA ASP A 60 3.22 7.33 7.88
C ASP A 60 2.08 8.27 8.26
N GLY A 61 1.80 9.31 7.47
CA GLY A 61 0.65 10.19 7.67
C GLY A 61 -0.70 9.47 7.60
N ILE A 62 -0.85 8.51 6.69
CA ILE A 62 -2.06 7.66 6.60
C ILE A 62 -2.17 6.78 7.84
N GLN A 63 -1.07 6.17 8.29
CA GLN A 63 -1.05 5.30 9.46
C GLN A 63 -1.33 6.08 10.76
N TYR A 64 -0.71 7.25 10.92
CA TYR A 64 -0.94 8.19 12.02
C TYR A 64 -2.41 8.62 12.13
N PHE A 65 -3.06 8.90 10.99
CA PHE A 65 -4.49 9.20 10.96
C PHE A 65 -5.35 8.05 11.54
N HIS A 66 -4.91 6.80 11.37
CA HIS A 66 -5.58 5.63 11.93
C HIS A 66 -5.24 5.37 13.39
N GLU A 67 -4.06 5.76 13.87
CA GLU A 67 -3.63 5.58 15.27
C GLU A 67 -4.19 6.66 16.21
N CYS A 68 -4.38 7.89 15.72
CA CYS A 68 -4.96 8.99 16.51
C CYS A 68 -6.50 8.94 16.65
N LYS A 69 -7.10 7.75 16.62
CA LYS A 69 -8.55 7.56 16.69
C LYS A 69 -8.99 6.90 17.99
#